data_AF-A0A923Y3B8-F1
#
_entry.id   AF-A0A923Y3B8-F1
#
_cell.length_a   1.000
_cell.length_b   1.000
_cell.length_c   1.000
_cell.angle_alpha   90.00
_cell.angle_beta   90.00
_cell.angle_gamma   90.00
#
_symmetry.space_group_name_H-M   'P 1'
#
loop_
_entity.id
_entity.type
_entity.pdbx_description
1 polymer ?
#
loop_
_entity_poly.entity_id
_entity_poly.type
_entity_poly.pdbx_seq_one_letter_code
_entity_poly.pdbx_strand_id
1 'polypeptide(L)'
;NRNPDLPVGKLLARACPHLTSAEAAAYDAPYPGASFKGGVRRFPNLVPDHPDAPGAATSREARAWFRNHWQGRSFIAIGMQDPVLGPLVMRHLAAQIRGCPAPFEVAEGGHFLQEWGEPVARAALDQL
;
A
#
# COMPACT_ATOMS: atom_id res chain seq x y z
N ASN A 1 5.20 4.54 -18.12
CA ASN A 1 6.36 5.46 -17.95
C ASN A 1 6.42 6.61 -18.96
N ARG A 2 5.32 7.34 -19.18
CA ARG A 2 5.29 8.41 -20.20
C ARG A 2 5.77 9.77 -19.68
N ASN A 3 5.77 9.99 -18.36
CA ASN A 3 6.33 11.19 -17.74
C ASN A 3 7.70 10.82 -17.10
N PRO A 4 8.83 11.32 -17.64
CA PRO A 4 10.14 11.01 -17.10
C PRO A 4 10.39 11.66 -15.74
N ASP A 5 9.75 12.79 -15.45
CA ASP A 5 9.98 13.57 -14.24
C ASP A 5 9.20 13.05 -13.03
N LEU A 6 7.97 12.52 -13.20
CA LEU A 6 7.13 12.00 -12.10
C LEU A 6 7.19 12.89 -10.83
N PRO A 7 6.48 14.03 -10.78
CA PRO A 7 6.54 14.93 -9.63
C PRO A 7 5.90 14.26 -8.40
N VAL A 8 6.70 13.70 -7.50
CA VAL A 8 6.24 12.75 -6.48
C VAL A 8 5.43 13.50 -5.44
N GLY A 9 5.91 14.65 -4.95
CA GLY A 9 5.20 15.47 -4.00
C GLY A 9 3.82 15.92 -4.52
N LYS A 10 3.71 16.29 -5.81
CA LYS A 10 2.43 16.63 -6.42
C LYS A 10 1.47 15.43 -6.53
N LEU A 11 2.00 14.23 -6.80
CA LEU A 11 1.20 13.02 -6.84
C LEU A 11 0.65 12.68 -5.45
N LEU A 12 1.48 12.80 -4.41
CA LEU A 12 1.09 12.54 -3.02
C LEU A 12 0.08 13.60 -2.53
N ALA A 13 0.33 14.89 -2.75
CA ALA A 13 -0.63 15.95 -2.39
C ALA A 13 -2.00 15.78 -3.07
N ARG A 14 -2.05 15.19 -4.27
CA ARG A 14 -3.33 14.86 -4.93
C ARG A 14 -4.00 13.63 -4.32
N ALA A 15 -3.23 12.63 -3.92
CA ALA A 15 -3.76 11.40 -3.33
C ALA A 15 -4.20 11.58 -1.87
N CYS A 16 -3.55 12.51 -1.16
CA CYS A 16 -3.76 12.83 0.25
C CYS A 16 -3.94 14.35 0.35
N PRO A 17 -5.17 14.87 0.12
CA PRO A 17 -5.42 16.30 0.01
C PRO A 17 -5.21 17.07 1.32
N HIS A 18 -5.10 16.36 2.45
CA HIS A 18 -4.81 16.93 3.76
C HIS A 18 -3.32 17.16 4.02
N LEU A 19 -2.42 16.69 3.14
CA LEU A 19 -0.99 16.95 3.29
C LEU A 19 -0.69 18.45 3.17
N THR A 20 0.14 18.93 4.08
CA THR A 20 0.76 20.25 3.99
C THR A 20 1.76 20.30 2.85
N SER A 21 2.11 21.52 2.41
CA SER A 21 3.16 21.73 1.42
C SER A 21 4.52 21.17 1.87
N ALA A 22 4.80 21.19 3.18
CA ALA A 22 6.05 20.65 3.73
C ALA A 22 6.09 19.12 3.66
N GLU A 23 4.99 18.44 3.99
CA GLU A 23 4.89 16.98 3.88
C GLU A 23 4.96 16.53 2.41
N ALA A 24 4.26 17.21 1.52
CA ALA A 24 4.37 16.95 0.08
C ALA A 24 5.81 17.14 -0.44
N ALA A 25 6.52 18.17 0.03
CA ALA A 25 7.92 18.39 -0.33
C ALA A 25 8.86 17.31 0.23
N ALA A 26 8.55 16.72 1.39
CA ALA A 26 9.32 15.61 1.95
C ALA A 26 9.33 14.38 1.02
N TYR A 27 8.24 14.14 0.27
CA TYR A 27 8.19 13.07 -0.73
C TYR A 27 9.04 13.33 -1.99
N ASP A 28 9.32 14.59 -2.33
CA ASP A 28 10.24 14.96 -3.41
C ASP A 28 11.71 14.96 -2.95
N ALA A 29 11.97 15.10 -1.63
CA ALA A 29 13.32 15.26 -1.08
C ALA A 29 14.34 14.18 -1.51
N PRO A 30 13.98 12.88 -1.66
CA PRO A 30 14.90 11.86 -2.16
C PRO A 30 15.30 12.00 -3.64
N TYR A 31 14.63 12.89 -4.40
CA TYR A 31 14.76 12.99 -5.85
C TYR A 31 15.19 14.40 -6.32
N PRO A 32 16.46 14.78 -6.16
CA PRO A 32 16.98 16.07 -6.64
C PRO A 32 16.78 16.33 -8.14
N GLY A 33 16.54 15.28 -8.93
CA GLY A 33 16.20 15.38 -10.35
C GLY A 33 15.71 14.05 -10.93
N ALA A 34 15.30 14.06 -12.20
CA ALA A 34 14.70 12.91 -12.86
C ALA A 34 15.63 11.67 -12.95
N SER A 35 16.95 11.85 -12.94
CA SER A 35 17.91 10.73 -12.94
C SER A 35 17.79 9.84 -11.69
N PHE A 36 17.34 10.38 -10.57
CA PHE A 36 17.15 9.65 -9.30
C PHE A 36 15.84 8.86 -9.24
N LYS A 37 14.92 9.08 -10.19
CA LYS A 37 13.57 8.47 -10.21
C LYS A 37 13.50 7.16 -11.02
N GLY A 38 14.64 6.51 -11.27
CA GLY A 38 14.71 5.24 -12.00
C GLY A 38 13.87 4.15 -11.33
N GLY A 39 13.98 4.01 -10.01
CA GLY A 39 13.20 3.05 -9.22
C GLY A 39 11.70 3.36 -9.26
N VAL A 40 11.31 4.61 -9.01
CA VAL A 40 9.91 5.07 -9.05
C VAL A 40 9.27 4.77 -10.41
N ARG A 41 10.00 4.99 -11.51
CA ARG A 41 9.52 4.66 -12.87
C ARG A 41 9.44 3.16 -13.10
N ARG A 42 10.37 2.36 -12.56
CA ARG A 42 10.40 0.93 -12.83
C ARG A 42 9.33 0.18 -12.04
N PHE A 43 9.09 0.56 -10.79
CA PHE A 43 8.26 -0.18 -9.82
C PHE A 43 6.89 -0.63 -10.34
N PRO A 44 6.08 0.22 -11.02
CA PRO A 44 4.77 -0.22 -11.51
C PRO A 44 4.83 -1.37 -12.52
N ASN A 45 5.93 -1.50 -13.28
CA ASN A 45 6.11 -2.58 -14.25
C ASN A 45 6.61 -3.89 -13.61
N LEU A 46 6.89 -3.88 -12.31
CA LEU A 46 7.28 -5.07 -11.56
C LEU A 46 6.10 -5.69 -10.81
N VAL A 47 4.92 -5.04 -10.83
CA VAL A 47 3.70 -5.60 -10.22
C VAL A 47 3.29 -6.84 -11.01
N PRO A 48 3.14 -8.02 -10.37
CA PRO A 48 2.66 -9.21 -11.06
C PRO A 48 1.17 -9.06 -11.39
N ASP A 49 0.85 -8.69 -12.63
CA ASP A 49 -0.51 -8.37 -13.10
C ASP A 49 -1.18 -9.52 -13.87
N HIS A 50 -0.49 -10.64 -14.07
CA HIS A 50 -1.01 -11.86 -14.68
C HIS A 50 -0.37 -13.11 -14.05
N PRO A 51 -0.97 -14.31 -14.20
CA PRO A 51 -0.55 -15.52 -13.48
C PRO A 51 0.92 -15.94 -13.71
N ASP A 52 1.46 -15.65 -14.90
CA ASP A 52 2.82 -16.03 -15.29
C ASP A 52 3.82 -14.85 -15.21
N ALA A 53 3.38 -13.71 -14.66
CA ALA A 53 4.23 -12.55 -14.48
C ALA A 53 5.42 -12.88 -13.56
N PRO A 54 6.60 -12.28 -13.78
CA PRO A 54 7.70 -12.37 -12.83
C PRO A 54 7.24 -12.03 -11.41
N GLY A 55 7.59 -12.89 -10.44
CA GLY A 55 7.17 -12.75 -9.04
C GLY A 55 5.80 -13.36 -8.69
N ALA A 56 4.95 -13.68 -9.66
CA ALA A 56 3.63 -14.26 -9.40
C ALA A 56 3.70 -15.64 -8.72
N ALA A 57 4.70 -16.47 -9.07
CA ALA A 57 4.96 -17.75 -8.41
C ALA A 57 5.26 -17.55 -6.92
N THR A 58 6.20 -16.64 -6.60
CA THR A 58 6.55 -16.27 -5.23
C THR A 58 5.35 -15.71 -4.46
N SER A 59 4.51 -14.88 -5.09
CA SER A 59 3.28 -14.38 -4.45
C SER A 59 2.30 -15.51 -4.10
N ARG A 60 2.17 -16.53 -4.95
CA ARG A 60 1.33 -17.71 -4.66
C ARG A 60 1.88 -18.55 -3.51
N GLU A 61 3.20 -18.74 -3.47
CA GLU A 61 3.88 -19.45 -2.37
C GLU A 61 3.70 -18.72 -1.04
N ALA A 62 3.92 -17.40 -1.02
CA ALA A 62 3.70 -16.57 0.17
C ALA A 62 2.25 -16.64 0.65
N ARG A 63 1.27 -16.56 -0.27
CA ARG A 63 -0.15 -16.71 0.05
C ARG A 63 -0.46 -18.07 0.66
N ALA A 64 0.10 -19.15 0.11
CA ALA A 64 -0.07 -20.50 0.67
C ALA A 64 0.54 -20.60 2.08
N TRP A 65 1.70 -20.00 2.31
CA TRP A 65 2.34 -19.97 3.62
C TRP A 65 1.51 -19.19 4.65
N PHE A 66 1.04 -17.98 4.33
CA PHE A 66 0.18 -17.20 5.23
C PHE A 66 -1.14 -17.90 5.56
N ARG A 67 -1.66 -18.70 4.62
CA ARG A 67 -2.88 -19.48 4.82
C ARG A 67 -2.66 -20.72 5.69
N ASN A 68 -1.55 -21.41 5.52
CA ASN A 68 -1.38 -22.76 6.08
C ASN A 68 -0.45 -22.78 7.32
N HIS A 69 0.53 -21.89 7.37
CA HIS A 69 1.66 -21.98 8.31
C HIS A 69 1.79 -20.80 9.28
N TRP A 70 1.25 -19.63 8.93
CA TRP A 70 1.25 -18.49 9.85
C TRP A 70 0.47 -18.80 11.13
N GLN A 71 1.09 -18.49 12.28
CA GLN A 71 0.50 -18.67 13.62
C GLN A 71 0.57 -17.38 14.45
N GLY A 72 1.13 -16.31 13.90
CA GLY A 72 1.19 -15.02 14.57
C GLY A 72 -0.15 -14.29 14.52
N ARG A 73 -0.16 -13.09 15.10
CA ARG A 73 -1.31 -12.20 15.05
C ARG A 73 -1.26 -11.36 13.79
N SER A 74 -2.42 -11.03 13.26
CA SER A 74 -2.54 -10.20 12.06
C SER A 74 -3.51 -9.06 12.33
N PHE A 75 -3.19 -7.90 11.77
CA PHE A 75 -4.05 -6.74 11.73
C PHE A 75 -4.02 -6.20 10.30
N ILE A 76 -5.19 -5.94 9.73
CA ILE A 76 -5.33 -5.33 8.41
C ILE A 76 -6.17 -4.08 8.57
N ALA A 77 -5.67 -2.97 8.05
CA ALA A 77 -6.46 -1.75 7.86
C ALA A 77 -6.67 -1.48 6.37
N ILE A 78 -7.84 -0.93 6.03
CA ILE A 78 -8.26 -0.66 4.66
C ILE A 78 -8.59 0.83 4.52
N GLY A 79 -7.96 1.49 3.55
CA GLY A 79 -8.40 2.79 3.07
C GLY A 79 -9.60 2.61 2.15
N MET A 80 -10.79 3.03 2.59
CA MET A 80 -12.03 2.76 1.87
C MET A 80 -12.15 3.54 0.56
N GLN A 81 -11.31 4.56 0.36
CA GLN A 81 -11.24 5.38 -0.85
C GLN A 81 -10.04 5.01 -1.75
N ASP A 82 -9.31 3.92 -1.46
CA ASP A 82 -8.21 3.48 -2.32
C ASP A 82 -8.74 3.00 -3.69
N PRO A 83 -8.39 3.69 -4.81
CA PRO A 83 -8.83 3.29 -6.13
C PRO A 83 -8.01 2.13 -6.73
N VAL A 84 -6.91 1.73 -6.08
CA VAL A 84 -5.98 0.70 -6.56
C VAL A 84 -6.19 -0.62 -5.82
N LEU A 85 -6.08 -0.62 -4.49
CA LEU A 85 -6.22 -1.81 -3.63
C LEU A 85 -7.40 -1.64 -2.67
N GLY A 86 -8.57 -1.32 -3.23
CA GLY A 86 -9.78 -1.04 -2.47
C GLY A 86 -10.34 -2.24 -1.67
N PRO A 87 -11.51 -2.05 -1.02
CA PRO A 87 -12.04 -2.97 0.00
C PRO A 87 -12.21 -4.42 -0.48
N LEU A 88 -12.61 -4.62 -1.74
CA LEU A 88 -12.77 -5.97 -2.30
C LEU A 88 -11.45 -6.75 -2.29
N VAL A 89 -10.36 -6.12 -2.73
CA VAL A 89 -9.03 -6.73 -2.82
C VAL A 89 -8.50 -7.02 -1.42
N MET A 90 -8.61 -6.06 -0.51
CA MET A 90 -8.06 -6.19 0.84
C MET A 90 -8.86 -7.18 1.71
N ARG A 91 -10.19 -7.27 1.54
CA ARG A 91 -10.99 -8.33 2.18
C ARG A 91 -10.64 -9.71 1.63
N HIS A 92 -10.36 -9.83 0.33
CA HIS A 92 -9.86 -11.07 -0.24
C HIS A 92 -8.51 -11.47 0.37
N LEU A 93 -7.57 -10.52 0.51
CA LEU A 93 -6.28 -10.72 1.16
C LEU A 93 -6.44 -11.18 2.62
N ALA A 94 -7.30 -10.50 3.39
CA ALA A 94 -7.58 -10.88 4.79
C ALA A 94 -8.05 -12.33 4.90
N ALA A 95 -8.94 -12.76 4.01
CA ALA A 95 -9.43 -14.14 3.97
C ALA A 95 -8.36 -15.17 3.58
N GLN A 96 -7.20 -14.75 3.05
CA GLN A 96 -6.06 -15.64 2.78
C GLN A 96 -5.17 -15.88 3.99
N ILE A 97 -5.23 -15.02 5.02
CA ILE A 97 -4.30 -15.05 6.15
C ILE A 97 -4.95 -15.81 7.31
N ARG A 98 -4.27 -16.86 7.77
CA ARG A 98 -4.76 -17.73 8.85
C ARG A 98 -5.00 -16.91 10.12
N GLY A 99 -6.22 -17.01 10.67
CA GLY A 99 -6.59 -16.34 11.91
C GLY A 99 -6.67 -14.81 11.80
N CYS A 100 -6.70 -14.25 10.59
CA CYS A 100 -6.83 -12.80 10.42
C CYS A 100 -8.22 -12.33 10.86
N PRO A 101 -8.33 -11.34 11.76
CA PRO A 101 -9.60 -10.76 12.17
C PRO A 101 -10.21 -9.93 11.04
N ALA A 102 -11.45 -9.44 11.27
CA ALA A 102 -12.09 -8.49 10.39
C ALA A 102 -11.22 -7.23 10.21
N PRO A 103 -11.06 -6.72 8.98
CA PRO A 103 -10.24 -5.53 8.75
C PRO A 103 -10.78 -4.28 9.46
N PHE A 104 -9.87 -3.41 9.91
CA PHE A 104 -10.19 -2.08 10.37
C PHE A 104 -10.40 -1.14 9.17
N GLU A 105 -11.59 -0.59 9.01
CA GLU A 105 -11.94 0.24 7.86
C GLU A 105 -11.78 1.72 8.18
N VAL A 106 -11.01 2.44 7.36
CA VAL A 106 -10.81 3.90 7.48
C VAL A 106 -11.57 4.57 6.35
N ALA A 107 -12.70 5.20 6.69
CA ALA A 107 -13.67 5.70 5.71
C ALA A 107 -13.08 6.78 4.79
N GLU A 108 -12.23 7.65 5.34
CA GLU A 108 -11.53 8.72 4.62
C GLU A 108 -10.21 8.26 3.99
N GLY A 109 -9.75 7.05 4.34
CA GLY A 109 -8.43 6.56 3.97
C GLY A 109 -8.31 6.25 2.49
N GLY A 110 -7.23 6.73 1.87
CA GLY A 110 -6.86 6.43 0.48
C GLY A 110 -5.78 5.34 0.35
N HIS A 111 -5.10 5.34 -0.80
CA HIS A 111 -4.02 4.39 -1.12
C HIS A 111 -2.83 4.48 -0.15
N PHE A 112 -2.46 5.71 0.26
CA PHE A 112 -1.43 5.96 1.26
C PHE A 112 -2.06 6.04 2.65
N LEU A 113 -2.63 4.93 3.12
CA LEU A 113 -3.41 4.87 4.36
C LEU A 113 -2.62 5.34 5.59
N GLN A 114 -1.29 5.29 5.54
CA GLN A 114 -0.40 5.76 6.60
C GLN A 114 -0.56 7.26 6.89
N GLU A 115 -1.09 8.05 5.94
CA GLU A 115 -1.43 9.46 6.15
C GLU A 115 -2.69 9.66 7.02
N TRP A 116 -3.38 8.58 7.37
CA TRP A 116 -4.39 8.47 8.44
C TRP A 116 -3.90 7.53 9.55
N GLY A 117 -2.58 7.52 9.79
CA GLY A 117 -1.89 6.43 10.48
C GLY A 117 -2.14 6.35 12.00
N GLU A 118 -2.46 7.46 12.67
CA GLU A 118 -2.64 7.44 14.14
C GLU A 118 -3.80 6.51 14.58
N PRO A 119 -5.03 6.65 14.05
CA PRO A 119 -6.12 5.71 14.34
C PRO A 119 -5.76 4.26 14.00
N VAL A 120 -5.05 4.04 12.89
CA VAL A 120 -4.61 2.70 12.45
C VAL A 120 -3.65 2.09 13.46
N ALA A 121 -2.66 2.86 13.92
CA ALA A 121 -1.69 2.42 14.92
C ALA A 121 -2.35 2.11 16.26
N ARG A 122 -3.27 2.97 16.74
CA ARG A 122 -4.02 2.73 17.97
C ARG A 122 -4.86 1.44 17.86
N ALA A 123 -5.63 1.30 16.78
CA ALA A 123 -6.45 0.11 16.54
C ALA A 123 -5.60 -1.18 16.43
N ALA A 124 -4.40 -1.09 15.85
CA ALA A 124 -3.47 -2.22 15.79
C ALA A 124 -2.97 -2.62 17.18
N LEU A 125 -2.61 -1.64 18.02
CA LEU A 125 -2.12 -1.86 19.39
C LEU A 125 -3.23 -2.36 20.32
N ASP A 126 -4.47 -1.92 20.16
CA ASP A 126 -5.61 -2.41 20.95
C ASP A 126 -5.94 -3.88 20.61
N GLN A 127 -5.48 -4.35 19.46
CA GLN A 127 -5.54 -5.75 19.04
C GLN A 127 -4.27 -6.53 19.39
N LEU A 128 -3.30 -5.91 20.09
CA LEU A 128 -2.17 -6.56 20.78
C LEU A 128 -2.51 -6.89 22.24
#